data_AF-A0A3P8SSE8-F1
#
_entry.id   AF-A0A3P8SSE8-F1
#
_cell.length_a   1.000
_cell.length_b   1.000
_cell.length_c   1.000
_cell.angle_alpha   90.00
_cell.angle_beta   90.00
_cell.angle_gamma   90.00
#
_symmetry.space_group_name_H-M   'P 1'
#
loop_
_entity.id
_entity.type
_entity.pdbx_description
1 polymer ?
#
loop_
_entity_poly.entity_id
_entity_poly.type
_entity_poly.pdbx_seq_one_letter_code
_entity_poly.pdbx_strand_id
1 'polypeptide(L)' 'MLQQASLMTEGPRLCGNSWVFQQDNAAVHNARLTKDFFRENNITLLDHPTCSPDLNPIENIWGWMIGDFKIIHH' A
#
# COMPACT_ATOMS: atom_id res chain seq x y z
N MET A 1 -2.79 -2.38 10.73
CA MET A 1 -2.36 -3.75 10.40
C MET A 1 -3.39 -4.34 9.45
N LEU A 2 -3.06 -4.44 8.16
CA LEU A 2 -3.80 -5.33 7.27
C LEU A 2 -3.69 -6.73 7.88
N GLN A 3 -4.83 -7.35 8.18
CA GLN A 3 -4.80 -8.71 8.72
C GLN A 3 -4.07 -9.59 7.69
N GLN A 4 -3.06 -10.31 8.16
CA GLN A 4 -2.15 -11.15 7.38
C GLN A 4 -2.88 -12.08 6.39
N ALA A 5 -4.12 -12.48 6.72
CA ALA A 5 -5.00 -13.27 5.87
C ALA A 5 -5.51 -12.54 4.62
N SER A 6 -5.78 -11.24 4.68
CA SER A 6 -6.38 -10.49 3.56
C SER A 6 -5.38 -10.32 2.41
N LEU A 7 -4.13 -9.95 2.71
CA LEU A 7 -3.15 -9.71 1.65
C LEU A 7 -2.80 -10.99 0.87
N MET A 8 -2.55 -12.09 1.58
CA MET A 8 -2.17 -13.38 0.95
C MET A 8 -3.31 -14.01 0.17
N THR A 9 -4.54 -13.88 0.66
CA THR A 9 -5.70 -14.54 0.08
C THR A 9 -6.33 -13.69 -1.03
N GLU A 10 -6.39 -12.37 -0.85
CA GLU A 10 -7.10 -11.48 -1.75
C GLU A 10 -6.22 -10.89 -2.85
N GLY A 11 -4.90 -10.77 -2.65
CA GLY A 11 -3.99 -10.21 -3.66
C GLY A 11 -4.11 -10.92 -5.01
N PRO A 12 -3.91 -12.25 -5.07
CA PRO A 12 -4.08 -13.01 -6.32
C PRO A 12 -5.52 -12.97 -6.86
N ARG A 13 -6.52 -12.96 -5.97
CA ARG A 13 -7.93 -12.95 -6.34
C ARG A 13 -8.35 -11.64 -7.01
N LEU A 14 -7.88 -10.51 -6.50
CA LEU A 14 -8.27 -9.17 -6.95
C LEU A 14 -7.40 -8.65 -8.08
N CYS A 15 -6.09 -8.97 -8.05
CA CYS A 15 -5.09 -8.35 -8.91
C CYS A 15 -4.38 -9.35 -9.84
N GLY A 16 -4.73 -10.64 -9.76
CA GLY A 16 -4.11 -11.72 -10.54
C GLY A 16 -2.77 -12.21 -9.96
N ASN A 17 -2.22 -13.27 -10.55
CA ASN A 17 -1.05 -13.97 -10.03
C ASN A 17 0.26 -13.17 -10.05
N SER A 18 0.32 -12.06 -10.79
CA SER A 18 1.50 -11.20 -10.92
C SER A 18 1.32 -9.87 -10.16
N TRP A 19 0.49 -9.87 -9.13
CA TRP A 19 0.28 -8.69 -8.31
C TRP A 19 1.56 -8.28 -7.55
N VAL A 20 1.67 -6.98 -7.29
CA VAL A 20 2.76 -6.40 -6.50
C VAL A 20 2.18 -5.52 -5.40
N PHE A 21 2.89 -5.39 -4.29
CA PHE A 21 2.52 -4.53 -3.16
C PHE A 21 3.27 -3.20 -3.23
N GLN A 22 2.55 -2.09 -3.30
CA GLN A 22 3.11 -0.74 -3.20
C GLN A 22 2.97 -0.22 -1.77
N GLN A 23 4.05 0.35 -1.23
CA GLN A 23 4.08 1.10 0.02
C GLN A 23 4.99 2.32 -0.13
N ASP A 24 4.81 3.32 0.72
CA ASP A 24 5.73 4.46 0.77
C ASP A 24 7.09 4.06 1.37
N ASN A 25 8.04 4.98 1.32
CA ASN A 25 9.41 4.73 1.81
C ASN A 25 9.59 5.09 3.29
N ALA A 26 8.54 5.14 4.12
CA ALA A 26 8.71 5.50 5.52
C ALA A 26 9.63 4.50 6.26
N ALA A 27 10.28 4.96 7.32
CA ALA A 27 11.27 4.16 8.06
C ALA A 27 10.69 2.84 8.60
N VAL A 28 9.41 2.84 9.01
CA VAL A 28 8.71 1.65 9.51
C VAL A 28 8.49 0.60 8.40
N HIS A 29 8.20 1.05 7.18
CA HIS A 29 8.02 0.20 6.01
C HIS A 29 9.34 -0.40 5.52
N ASN A 30 10.45 0.28 5.81
CA ASN A 30 11.81 -0.18 5.50
C ASN A 30 12.50 -0.92 6.63
N ALA A 31 11.87 -1.05 7.80
CA ALA A 31 12.44 -1.78 8.92
C ALA A 31 12.70 -3.24 8.53
N ARG A 32 13.77 -3.82 9.10
CA ARG A 32 14.18 -5.19 8.81
C ARG A 32 13.03 -6.19 8.97
N LEU A 33 12.28 -6.11 10.07
CA LEU A 33 11.16 -7.02 10.34
C LEU A 33 10.07 -6.92 9.26
N THR A 34 9.80 -5.72 8.77
CA THR A 34 8.83 -5.49 7.70
C THR A 34 9.30 -6.12 6.39
N LYS A 35 10.58 -5.95 6.03
CA LYS A 35 11.16 -6.57 4.84
C LYS A 35 11.21 -8.10 4.94
N ASP A 36 11.55 -8.62 6.13
CA ASP A 36 11.57 -10.06 6.41
C ASP A 36 10.17 -10.67 6.23
N PHE A 37 9.12 -10.00 6.72
CA PHE A 37 7.74 -10.42 6.51
C PHE A 37 7.38 -10.57 5.02
N PHE A 38 7.66 -9.58 4.18
CA PHE A 38 7.32 -9.65 2.76
C PHE A 38 8.07 -10.79 2.05
N ARG A 39 9.35 -10.97 2.39
CA ARG A 39 10.18 -12.05 1.86
C ARG A 39 9.67 -13.44 2.26
N GLU A 40 9.36 -13.65 3.54
CA GLU A 40 8.89 -14.95 4.07
C GLU A 40 7.55 -15.36 3.46
N ASN A 41 6.74 -14.39 3.04
CA ASN A 41 5.42 -14.63 2.47
C ASN A 41 5.38 -14.53 0.93
N ASN A 42 6.53 -14.46 0.26
CA ASN A 42 6.63 -14.35 -1.20
C ASN A 42 5.82 -13.18 -1.80
N ILE A 43 5.77 -12.05 -1.10
CA ILE A 43 5.13 -10.83 -1.60
C ILE A 43 6.19 -9.99 -2.30
N THR A 44 5.96 -9.69 -3.58
CA THR A 44 6.79 -8.75 -4.34
C THR A 44 6.43 -7.31 -3.95
N LEU A 45 7.43 -6.57 -3.46
CA LEU A 45 7.31 -5.13 -3.25
C LEU A 45 7.60 -4.37 -4.55
N LEU A 46 6.81 -3.34 -4.84
CA LEU A 46 7.12 -2.38 -5.89
C LEU A 46 8.22 -1.43 -5.42
N ASP A 47 9.25 -1.24 -6.23
CA ASP A 47 10.27 -0.21 -5.99
C ASP A 47 9.63 1.18 -6.18
N HIS A 48 9.48 1.91 -5.08
CA HIS A 48 8.88 3.24 -5.05
C HIS A 48 9.94 4.32 -4.80
N PRO A 49 10.02 5.39 -5.60
CA PRO A 49 10.99 6.45 -5.39
C PRO A 49 10.69 7.26 -4.13
N THR A 50 11.75 7.65 -3.41
CA THR A 50 11.63 8.47 -2.19
C THR A 50 11.02 9.83 -2.51
N CYS A 51 10.23 10.37 -1.57
CA CYS A 51 9.61 11.71 -1.70
C CYS A 51 8.73 11.89 -2.95
N SER A 52 8.10 10.82 -3.45
CA SER A 52 7.24 10.87 -4.64
C SER A 52 5.78 10.52 -4.27
N PRO A 53 5.07 11.43 -3.56
CA PRO A 53 3.67 11.22 -3.17
C PRO A 53 2.72 11.22 -4.39
N ASP A 54 3.08 11.93 -5.46
CA ASP A 54 2.37 11.98 -6.74
C ASP A 54 2.26 10.60 -7.41
N LEU A 55 3.23 9.72 -7.16
CA LEU A 55 3.25 8.36 -7.67
C LEU A 55 2.52 7.35 -6.78
N ASN A 56 1.97 7.79 -5.63
CA ASN A 56 1.23 6.94 -4.71
C ASN A 56 -0.28 7.10 -4.92
N PRO A 57 -0.98 6.14 -5.56
CA PRO A 57 -2.39 6.29 -5.92
C PRO A 57 -3.30 6.57 -4.73
N ILE A 58 -2.93 6.13 -3.53
CA ILE A 58 -3.74 6.33 -2.33
C ILE A 58 -3.76 7.79 -1.85
N GLU A 59 -2.73 8.60 -2.18
CA GLU A 59 -2.72 10.05 -1.94
C GLU A 59 -3.85 10.76 -2.68
N ASN A 60 -4.12 10.33 -3.91
CA ASN A 60 -5.25 10.84 -4.66
C ASN A 60 -6.57 10.46 -3.97
N ILE A 61 -6.74 9.19 -3.58
CA ILE A 61 -7.97 8.73 -2.92
C ILE A 61 -8.22 9.53 -1.62
N TRP A 62 -7.20 9.74 -0.79
CA TRP A 62 -7.34 10.57 0.40
C TRP A 62 -7.72 12.01 0.08
N GLY A 63 -7.12 12.60 -0.97
CA GLY A 63 -7.50 13.93 -1.45
C GLY A 63 -8.98 14.03 -1.82
N TRP A 64 -9.51 13.04 -2.53
CA TRP A 64 -10.94 12.93 -2.86
C TRP A 64 -11.80 12.78 -1.61
N MET A 65 -11.44 11.87 -0.69
CA MET A 65 -12.19 11.66 0.55
C MET A 65 -12.26 12.90 1.44
N ILE A 66 -11.16 13.65 1.54
CA ILE A 66 -11.11 14.91 2.31
C ILE A 66 -11.96 15.98 1.61
N GLY A 67 -11.94 16.03 0.28
CA GLY A 67 -12.80 16.91 -0.52
C GLY A 67 -14.27 16.63 -0.27
N ASP A 68 -14.69 15.37 -0.39
CA ASP A 68 -16.06 14.92 -0.12
C ASP A 68 -16.48 15.23 1.31
N PHE A 69 -15.59 15.00 2.29
CA PHE A 69 -15.85 15.32 3.69
C PHE A 69 -16.06 16.81 3.93
N LYS A 70 -15.33 17.68 3.21
CA LYS A 70 -15.54 19.13 3.29
C LYS A 70 -16.86 19.55 2.64
N ILE A 71 -17.28 18.89 1.57
CA ILE A 71 -18.54 19.21 0.87
C ILE A 71 -19.77 18.84 1.70
N ILE A 72 -19.75 17.70 2.41
CA ILE A 72 -20.89 17.25 3.25
C ILE A 72 -21.02 17.99 4.60
N HIS A 73 -20.02 18.77 5.00
CA HIS A 73 -20.01 19.54 6.24
C HIS A 73 -20.12 21.07 6.03
N HIS A 74 -20.47 21.50 4.82
CA HIS A 74 -20.94 22.85 4.47
C HIS A 74 -22.41 22.82 4.08
#